data_AF-A0A4V1RX23-F1
#
_entry.id   AF-A0A4V1RX23-F1
#
_cell.length_a   1.000
_cell.length_b   1.000
_cell.length_c   1.000
_cell.angle_alpha   90.00
_cell.angle_beta   90.00
_cell.angle_gamma   90.00
#
_symmetry.space_group_name_H-M   'P 1'
#
loop_
_entity.id
_entity.type
_entity.pdbx_description
1 polymer ?
#
loop_
_entity_poly.entity_id
_entity_poly.type
_entity_poly.pdbx_seq_one_letter_code
_entity_poly.pdbx_strand_id
1 'polypeptide(L)'
;MCQDPRCMTFQSAYLNEIANFDFQNAFREEEKESQLFRRFAHASLTRDPRATADMVPDSVWANLAPYPEIVELREQRAQLKRSKYRIEGHEDEEEIRQLTNKIRTKRAYREKQVVKEYREDYF
;
A
#
# COMPACT_ATOMS: atom_id res chain seq x y z
N MET A 1 -20.36 31.99 12.63
CA MET A 1 -20.43 30.51 12.67
C MET A 1 -21.71 30.09 11.97
N CYS A 2 -21.62 29.29 10.90
CA CYS A 2 -22.77 28.87 10.10
C CYS A 2 -23.47 27.67 10.77
N GLN A 3 -24.77 27.77 11.03
CA GLN A 3 -25.60 26.76 11.72
C GLN A 3 -26.43 25.90 10.74
N ASP A 4 -25.93 25.63 9.52
CA ASP A 4 -26.64 24.79 8.54
C ASP A 4 -26.23 23.30 8.70
N PRO A 5 -27.15 22.33 8.85
CA PRO A 5 -26.85 20.90 9.04
C PRO A 5 -26.01 20.27 7.91
N ARG A 6 -26.04 20.85 6.71
CA ARG A 6 -25.23 20.39 5.56
C ARG A 6 -23.74 20.65 5.72
N CYS A 7 -23.34 21.51 6.64
CA CYS A 7 -21.93 21.76 6.97
C CYS A 7 -21.33 20.70 7.93
N MET A 8 -22.13 19.86 8.59
CA MET A 8 -21.62 18.83 9.50
C MET A 8 -21.00 17.63 8.77
N THR A 9 -21.37 17.35 7.52
CA THR A 9 -20.94 16.14 6.80
C THR A 9 -19.49 16.18 6.34
N PHE A 10 -18.85 17.35 6.30
CA PHE A 10 -17.43 17.47 5.95
C PHE A 10 -16.47 17.18 7.12
N GLN A 11 -16.96 17.08 8.36
CA GLN A 11 -16.10 16.87 9.54
C GLN A 11 -15.91 15.40 9.93
N SER A 12 -16.77 14.48 9.48
CA SER A 12 -16.70 13.08 9.87
C SER A 12 -15.69 12.25 9.05
N ALA A 13 -15.27 12.72 7.88
CA ALA A 13 -14.42 11.96 6.97
C ALA A 13 -12.90 12.01 7.29
N TYR A 14 -12.48 12.80 8.28
CA TYR A 14 -11.08 12.93 8.68
C TYR A 14 -10.86 12.71 10.18
N LEU A 15 -11.68 11.86 10.79
CA LEU A 15 -11.39 11.31 12.12
C LEU A 15 -10.54 10.05 11.94
N ASN A 16 -9.22 10.24 11.94
CA ASN A 16 -8.29 9.15 12.08
C ASN A 16 -8.47 8.60 13.51
N GLU A 17 -9.14 7.46 13.71
CA GLU A 17 -9.49 6.91 15.03
C GLU A 17 -8.26 6.67 15.94
N ILE A 18 -7.06 6.65 15.36
CA ILE A 18 -5.78 6.51 16.07
C ILE A 18 -5.34 7.84 16.71
N ALA A 19 -5.75 8.97 16.13
CA ALA A 19 -5.36 10.30 16.55
C ALA A 19 -6.51 10.97 17.32
N ASN A 20 -6.75 10.52 18.56
CA ASN A 20 -7.51 11.31 19.54
C ASN A 20 -6.81 12.66 19.69
N PHE A 21 -7.42 13.70 19.12
CA PHE A 21 -7.01 15.08 19.28
C PHE A 21 -7.46 15.49 20.69
N ASP A 22 -6.51 15.62 21.61
CA ASP A 22 -6.83 15.95 22.99
C ASP A 22 -7.17 17.44 23.10
N PHE A 23 -8.47 17.75 23.08
CA PHE A 23 -8.97 19.11 23.19
C PHE A 23 -8.53 19.80 24.49
N GLN A 24 -8.18 19.05 25.53
CA GLN A 24 -7.70 19.63 26.79
C GLN A 24 -6.32 20.27 26.65
N ASN A 25 -5.45 19.71 25.81
CA ASN A 25 -4.11 20.26 25.58
C ASN A 25 -4.12 21.43 24.60
N ALA A 26 -5.11 21.48 23.69
CA ALA A 26 -5.30 22.64 22.82
C ALA A 26 -5.65 23.92 23.61
N PHE A 27 -6.27 23.77 24.79
CA PHE A 27 -6.61 24.88 25.68
C PHE A 27 -5.44 25.33 26.57
N ARG A 28 -4.42 24.47 26.78
CA ARG A 28 -3.28 24.73 27.68
C ARG A 28 -2.02 25.28 26.98
N GLU A 29 -2.06 25.52 25.67
CA GLU A 29 -0.92 26.02 24.86
C GLU A 29 0.40 25.27 25.09
N GLU A 30 0.34 24.00 25.51
CA GLU A 30 1.52 23.16 25.65
C GLU A 30 2.09 22.85 24.25
N GLU A 31 3.42 22.92 24.07
CA GLU A 31 4.03 22.69 22.75
C GLU A 31 3.64 21.31 22.21
N LYS A 32 2.73 21.33 21.22
CA LYS A 32 2.13 20.13 20.59
C LYS A 32 3.17 19.14 20.08
N GLU A 33 4.39 19.61 19.83
CA GLU A 33 5.54 18.82 19.41
C GLU A 33 5.90 17.75 20.43
N SER A 34 5.91 18.07 21.74
CA SER A 34 6.29 17.15 22.82
C SER A 34 5.40 15.90 22.88
N GLN A 35 4.10 16.04 22.59
CA GLN A 35 3.14 14.95 22.62
C GLN A 35 3.22 14.07 21.38
N LEU A 36 3.46 14.67 20.20
CA LEU A 36 3.77 13.93 18.97
C LEU A 36 5.05 13.12 19.16
N PHE A 37 6.12 13.73 19.69
CA PHE A 37 7.37 13.02 20.00
C PHE A 37 7.15 11.88 20.99
N ARG A 38 6.32 12.06 22.03
CA ARG A 38 6.03 10.98 22.99
C ARG A 38 5.27 9.81 22.34
N ARG A 39 4.32 10.09 21.44
CA ARG A 39 3.54 9.07 20.72
C ARG A 39 4.39 8.32 19.70
N PHE A 40 5.25 9.03 18.97
CA PHE A 40 6.22 8.44 18.06
C PHE A 40 7.39 7.76 18.78
N ALA A 41 7.75 8.17 20.00
CA ALA A 41 8.77 7.51 20.83
C ALA A 41 8.35 6.08 21.16
N HIS A 42 7.08 5.85 21.54
CA HIS A 42 6.58 4.49 21.75
C HIS A 42 6.55 3.67 20.46
N ALA A 43 6.14 4.25 19.31
CA ALA A 43 6.12 3.57 18.01
C ALA A 43 7.52 3.30 17.44
N SER A 44 8.52 4.10 17.78
CA SER A 44 9.92 3.90 17.42
C SER A 44 10.65 2.94 18.36
N LEU A 45 10.26 2.87 19.64
CA LEU A 45 10.78 1.90 20.60
C LEU A 45 10.37 0.45 20.29
N THR A 46 9.15 0.25 19.76
CA THR A 46 8.64 -1.09 19.40
C THR A 46 8.96 -1.51 17.97
N ARG A 47 9.41 -0.57 17.12
CA ARG A 47 9.78 -0.86 15.74
C ARG A 47 11.27 -1.21 15.68
N ASP A 48 11.59 -2.38 15.13
CA ASP A 48 12.98 -2.71 14.81
C ASP A 48 13.53 -1.70 13.78
N PRO A 49 14.57 -0.91 14.10
CA PRO A 49 15.15 0.07 13.18
C PRO A 49 15.77 -0.58 11.94
N ARG A 50 16.06 -1.89 11.96
CA ARG A 50 16.60 -2.63 10.82
C ARG A 50 15.51 -3.12 9.86
N ALA A 51 14.25 -3.23 10.31
CA ALA A 51 13.11 -3.62 9.49
C ALA A 51 12.51 -2.42 8.73
N THR A 52 13.29 -1.87 7.79
CA THR A 52 12.88 -0.78 6.89
C THR A 52 11.89 -1.26 5.81
N ALA A 53 11.23 -0.32 5.12
CA ALA A 53 10.28 -0.68 4.05
C ALA A 53 10.96 -1.45 2.90
N ASP A 54 12.17 -1.04 2.53
CA ASP A 54 13.02 -1.69 1.51
C ASP A 54 14.11 -2.55 2.16
N MET A 55 13.72 -3.50 3.02
CA MET A 55 14.67 -4.36 3.74
C MET A 55 15.09 -5.63 3.00
N VAL A 56 14.43 -5.99 1.90
CA VAL A 56 14.75 -7.21 1.12
C VAL A 56 15.86 -6.88 0.12
N PRO A 57 17.05 -7.51 0.21
CA PRO A 57 18.14 -7.25 -0.73
C PRO A 57 17.81 -7.62 -2.17
N ASP A 58 18.37 -6.89 -3.14
CA ASP A 58 18.23 -7.16 -4.58
C ASP A 58 18.64 -8.58 -4.97
N SER A 59 19.61 -9.16 -4.27
CA SER A 59 20.04 -10.55 -4.49
C SER A 59 18.91 -11.55 -4.20
N VAL A 60 18.06 -11.27 -3.21
CA VAL A 60 16.90 -12.13 -2.90
C VAL A 60 15.86 -12.03 -4.01
N TRP A 61 15.58 -10.81 -4.47
CA TRP A 61 14.68 -10.57 -5.60
C TRP A 61 15.12 -11.24 -6.90
N ALA A 62 16.43 -11.21 -7.19
CA ALA A 62 16.99 -11.84 -8.39
C ALA A 62 16.90 -13.37 -8.37
N ASN A 63 16.96 -13.98 -7.19
CA ASN A 63 16.91 -15.44 -7.00
C ASN A 63 15.48 -15.98 -6.85
N LEU A 64 14.47 -15.12 -6.76
CA LEU A 64 13.07 -15.53 -6.63
C LEU A 64 12.58 -16.17 -7.93
N ALA A 65 12.09 -17.41 -7.81
CA ALA A 65 11.48 -18.11 -8.92
C ALA A 65 10.26 -17.32 -9.44
N PRO A 66 10.08 -17.23 -10.77
CA PRO A 66 8.90 -16.61 -11.34
C PRO A 66 7.66 -17.42 -10.97
N TYR A 67 6.60 -16.72 -10.56
CA TYR A 67 5.35 -17.35 -10.13
C TYR A 67 4.62 -17.96 -11.33
N PRO A 68 4.28 -19.26 -11.30
CA PRO A 68 3.68 -19.95 -12.44
C PRO A 68 2.38 -19.27 -12.87
N GLU A 69 1.54 -18.89 -11.91
CA GLU A 69 0.28 -18.20 -12.21
C GLU A 69 0.47 -16.83 -12.89
N ILE A 70 1.51 -16.06 -12.51
CA ILE A 70 1.80 -14.78 -13.17
C ILE A 70 2.34 -15.01 -14.58
N VAL A 71 3.14 -16.06 -14.77
CA VAL A 71 3.68 -16.45 -16.09
C VAL A 71 2.53 -16.87 -17.02
N GLU A 72 1.64 -17.75 -16.57
CA GLU A 72 0.46 -18.20 -17.32
C GLU A 72 -0.44 -17.02 -17.73
N LEU A 73 -0.73 -16.10 -16.80
CA LEU A 73 -1.53 -14.91 -17.12
C LEU A 73 -0.85 -14.01 -18.15
N ARG A 74 0.49 -13.93 -18.13
CA ARG A 74 1.26 -13.18 -19.13
C ARG A 74 1.21 -13.86 -20.50
N GLU A 75 1.27 -15.17 -20.54
CA GLU A 75 1.15 -15.96 -21.78
C GLU A 75 -0.26 -15.81 -22.38
N GLN A 76 -1.30 -15.95 -21.58
CA GLN A 76 -2.70 -15.72 -22.00
C GLN A 76 -2.86 -14.32 -22.58
N ARG A 77 -2.35 -13.29 -21.88
CA ARG A 77 -2.36 -11.92 -22.38
C ARG A 77 -1.59 -11.75 -23.69
N ALA A 78 -0.45 -12.42 -23.83
CA ALA A 78 0.36 -12.37 -25.06
C ALA A 78 -0.36 -13.04 -26.25
N GLN A 79 -1.05 -14.16 -26.00
CA GLN A 79 -1.86 -14.87 -26.99
C GLN A 79 -3.03 -13.99 -27.47
N LEU A 80 -3.77 -13.36 -26.56
CA LEU A 80 -4.87 -12.45 -26.92
C LEU A 80 -4.38 -11.22 -27.68
N LYS A 81 -3.24 -10.66 -27.28
CA LYS A 81 -2.65 -9.49 -27.95
C LYS A 81 -2.10 -9.82 -29.35
N ARG A 82 -1.83 -11.09 -29.66
CA ARG A 82 -1.29 -11.59 -30.95
C ARG A 82 -0.17 -10.69 -31.51
N SER A 83 0.75 -10.25 -30.65
CA SER A 83 1.86 -9.32 -30.97
C SER A 83 1.51 -7.89 -31.46
N LYS A 84 0.24 -7.47 -31.44
CA LYS A 84 -0.15 -6.08 -31.78
C LYS A 84 0.21 -5.11 -30.66
N TYR A 85 0.81 -3.96 -30.96
CA TYR A 85 1.17 -2.99 -29.92
C TYR A 85 -0.06 -2.27 -29.29
N ARG A 86 -1.02 -1.87 -30.12
CA ARG A 86 -2.26 -1.15 -29.75
C ARG A 86 -3.40 -2.14 -29.49
N ILE A 87 -4.12 -1.94 -28.39
CA ILE A 87 -5.23 -2.81 -27.95
C ILE A 87 -6.60 -2.13 -28.14
N GLU A 88 -6.60 -0.81 -28.36
CA GLU A 88 -7.82 -0.02 -28.55
C GLU A 88 -8.59 -0.45 -29.80
N GLY A 89 -9.86 -0.82 -29.63
CA GLY A 89 -10.72 -1.33 -30.70
C GLY A 89 -10.48 -2.80 -31.04
N HIS A 90 -9.74 -3.54 -30.20
CA HIS A 90 -9.61 -4.99 -30.32
C HIS A 90 -10.84 -5.68 -29.71
N GLU A 91 -11.28 -6.79 -30.31
CA GLU A 91 -12.39 -7.59 -29.80
C GLU A 91 -12.13 -8.02 -28.34
N ASP A 92 -10.91 -8.48 -28.07
CA ASP A 92 -10.46 -8.91 -26.73
C ASP A 92 -9.92 -7.77 -25.83
N GLU A 93 -10.21 -6.50 -26.14
CA GLU A 93 -9.62 -5.36 -25.41
C GLU A 93 -9.89 -5.42 -23.89
N GLU A 94 -11.14 -5.69 -23.53
CA GLU A 94 -11.56 -5.73 -22.12
C GLU A 94 -10.89 -6.89 -21.37
N GLU A 95 -10.80 -8.06 -22.00
CA GLU A 95 -10.09 -9.21 -21.42
C GLU A 95 -8.60 -8.92 -21.21
N ILE A 96 -7.94 -8.28 -22.19
CA ILE A 96 -6.54 -7.88 -22.07
C ILE A 96 -6.36 -6.88 -20.92
N ARG A 97 -7.29 -5.94 -20.72
CA ARG A 97 -7.27 -4.99 -19.60
C ARG A 97 -7.44 -5.70 -18.26
N GLN A 98 -8.41 -6.62 -18.17
CA GLN A 98 -8.64 -7.42 -16.96
C GLN A 98 -7.43 -8.28 -16.59
N LEU A 99 -6.83 -8.98 -17.56
CA LEU A 99 -5.60 -9.74 -17.35
C LEU A 99 -4.45 -8.86 -16.89
N THR A 100 -4.31 -7.66 -17.47
CA THR A 100 -3.28 -6.69 -17.05
C THR A 100 -3.45 -6.29 -15.59
N ASN A 101 -4.68 -6.00 -15.17
CA ASN A 101 -4.99 -5.66 -13.79
C ASN A 101 -4.74 -6.85 -12.85
N LYS A 102 -5.13 -8.06 -13.23
CA LYS A 102 -4.92 -9.29 -12.45
C LYS A 102 -3.43 -9.59 -12.26
N ILE A 103 -2.61 -9.41 -13.30
CA ILE A 103 -1.15 -9.53 -13.22
C ILE A 103 -0.60 -8.50 -12.23
N ARG A 104 -1.04 -7.25 -12.32
CA ARG A 104 -0.58 -6.17 -11.43
C ARG A 104 -0.90 -6.45 -9.96
N THR A 105 -2.14 -6.84 -9.66
CA THR A 105 -2.55 -7.12 -8.28
C THR A 105 -1.82 -8.32 -7.70
N LYS A 106 -1.66 -9.40 -8.47
CA LYS A 106 -0.91 -10.59 -8.03
C LYS A 106 0.56 -10.30 -7.79
N ARG A 107 1.19 -9.50 -8.65
CA ARG A 107 2.57 -9.07 -8.45
C ARG A 107 2.73 -8.27 -7.16
N ALA A 108 1.89 -7.27 -6.95
CA ALA A 108 1.92 -6.44 -5.73
C ALA A 108 1.65 -7.27 -4.46
N TYR A 109 0.72 -8.23 -4.53
CA TYR A 109 0.48 -9.16 -3.43
C TYR A 109 1.72 -10.00 -3.13
N ARG A 110 2.38 -10.54 -4.17
CA ARG A 110 3.57 -11.37 -3.97
C ARG A 110 4.74 -10.57 -3.41
N GLU A 111 4.97 -9.37 -3.90
CA GLU A 111 6.01 -8.48 -3.37
C GLU A 111 5.79 -8.26 -1.86
N LYS A 112 4.55 -7.99 -1.43
CA LYS A 112 4.20 -7.88 -0.01
C LYS A 112 4.44 -9.17 0.78
N GLN A 113 4.14 -10.34 0.20
CA GLN A 113 4.38 -11.63 0.85
C GLN A 113 5.88 -11.89 1.05
N VAL A 114 6.71 -11.66 0.02
CA VAL A 114 8.18 -11.82 0.14
C VAL A 114 8.73 -10.89 1.22
N VAL A 115 8.31 -9.63 1.23
CA VAL A 115 8.73 -8.67 2.26
C VAL A 115 8.33 -9.13 3.65
N LYS A 116 7.13 -9.71 3.81
CA LYS A 116 6.66 -10.25 5.08
C LYS A 116 7.46 -11.49 5.50
N GLU A 117 7.62 -12.47 4.62
CA GLU A 117 8.39 -13.70 4.83
C GLU A 117 9.82 -13.36 5.25
N TYR A 118 10.50 -12.49 4.48
CA TYR A 118 11.84 -12.03 4.79
C TYR A 118 11.92 -11.29 6.13
N ARG A 119 10.86 -10.56 6.52
CA ARG A 119 10.81 -9.92 7.83
C ARG A 119 10.84 -10.95 8.95
N GLU A 120 9.96 -11.94 8.86
CA GLU A 120 9.78 -12.97 9.89
C GLU A 120 11.02 -13.85 10.06
N ASP A 121 11.77 -14.08 8.98
CA ASP A 121 12.98 -14.91 9.00
C ASP A 121 14.23 -14.19 9.55
N TYR A 122 14.30 -12.86 9.44
CA TYR A 122 15.52 -12.08 9.73
C TYR A 122 15.39 -11.00 10.82
N PHE A 123 14.17 -10.68 11.28
CA PHE A 123 13.87 -9.64 12.28
C PHE A 123 12.82 -10.09 13.29
#